data_AF-A0A1V4Q086-F1
#
_entry.id   AF-A0A1V4Q086-F1
#
_cell.length_a   1.000
_cell.length_b   1.000
_cell.length_c   1.000
_cell.angle_alpha   90.00
_cell.angle_beta   90.00
_cell.angle_gamma   90.00
#
_symmetry.space_group_name_H-M   'P 1'
#
loop_
_entity.id
_entity.type
_entity.pdbx_description
1 polymer ?
#
loop_
_entity_poly.entity_id
_entity_poly.type
_entity_poly.pdbx_seq_one_letter_code
_entity_poly.pdbx_strand_id
1 'polypeptide(L)'
;ARAAELQGGQQALTSVDAVSRLLAAYPNSGFSYQIIGPVTVSGTTMNAQLQMSLVGNGSRYKPMRWLWLDGKWKLSNESVCGIASYAMIPCSV
;
A
#
# COMPACT_ATOMS: atom_id res chain seq x y z
N ALA A 1 2.85 -15.65 5.85
CA ALA A 1 3.51 -15.18 4.61
C ALA A 1 3.28 -13.68 4.37
N ARG A 2 2.04 -13.21 4.11
CA ARG A 2 1.74 -11.79 3.80
C ARG A 2 2.11 -10.78 4.88
N ALA A 3 1.85 -11.10 6.15
CA ALA A 3 2.23 -10.24 7.28
C ALA A 3 3.75 -9.94 7.30
N ALA A 4 4.59 -10.88 6.85
CA ALA A 4 6.02 -10.67 6.85
C ALA A 4 6.46 -9.60 5.85
N GLU A 5 5.64 -9.27 4.83
CA GLU A 5 5.92 -8.19 3.86
C GLU A 5 5.62 -6.80 4.41
N LEU A 6 5.10 -6.70 5.64
CA LEU A 6 4.70 -5.45 6.27
C LEU A 6 5.58 -5.19 7.50
N GLN A 7 5.98 -3.94 7.70
CA GLN A 7 6.76 -3.52 8.86
C GLN A 7 6.04 -3.91 10.18
N GLY A 8 4.75 -3.57 10.30
CA GLY A 8 3.91 -3.87 11.48
C GLY A 8 3.35 -5.30 11.51
N GLY A 9 3.82 -6.19 10.63
CA GLY A 9 3.47 -7.61 10.69
C GLY A 9 1.97 -7.87 10.60
N GLN A 10 1.47 -8.64 11.57
CA GLN A 10 0.06 -9.07 11.62
C GLN A 10 -0.91 -7.91 11.90
N GLN A 11 -0.48 -6.89 12.66
CA GLN A 11 -1.33 -5.71 12.93
C GLN A 11 -1.56 -4.93 11.63
N ALA A 12 -0.47 -4.59 10.93
CA ALA A 12 -0.54 -3.94 9.62
C ALA A 12 -1.37 -4.72 8.59
N LEU A 13 -1.32 -6.06 8.64
CA LEU A 13 -2.12 -6.92 7.74
C LEU A 13 -3.63 -6.70 7.91
N THR A 14 -4.10 -6.39 9.12
CA THR A 14 -5.52 -6.11 9.38
C THR A 14 -6.01 -4.93 8.55
N SER A 15 -5.20 -3.87 8.46
CA SER A 15 -5.50 -2.68 7.64
C SER A 15 -5.54 -3.02 6.15
N VAL A 16 -4.55 -3.79 5.67
CA VAL A 16 -4.47 -4.21 4.26
C VAL A 16 -5.64 -5.12 3.87
N ASP A 17 -6.03 -6.04 4.75
CA ASP A 17 -7.16 -6.94 4.51
C ASP A 17 -8.50 -6.20 4.51
N ALA A 18 -8.65 -5.14 5.30
CA ALA A 18 -9.82 -4.29 5.28
C ALA A 18 -9.94 -3.53 3.94
N VAL A 19 -8.84 -2.95 3.45
CA VAL A 19 -8.79 -2.31 2.12
C VAL A 19 -9.11 -3.32 1.01
N SER A 20 -8.52 -4.52 1.10
CA SER A 20 -8.75 -5.59 0.11
C SER A 20 -10.22 -6.02 0.07
N ARG A 21 -10.88 -6.12 1.23
CA ARG A 21 -12.33 -6.40 1.32
C ARG A 21 -13.17 -5.30 0.70
N LEU A 22 -12.81 -4.03 0.90
CA LEU A 22 -13.50 -2.91 0.26
C LEU A 22 -13.41 -3.03 -1.27
N LEU A 23 -12.22 -3.26 -1.82
CA LEU A 23 -12.04 -3.42 -3.27
C LEU A 23 -12.84 -4.61 -3.82
N ALA A 24 -12.86 -5.73 -3.09
CA ALA A 24 -13.62 -6.91 -3.46
C ALA A 24 -15.15 -6.69 -3.43
N ALA A 25 -15.64 -5.76 -2.61
CA ALA A 25 -17.06 -5.40 -2.57
C ALA A 25 -17.50 -4.58 -3.81
N TYR A 26 -16.55 -3.98 -4.54
CA TYR A 26 -16.81 -3.15 -5.73
C TYR A 26 -16.00 -3.61 -6.96
N PRO A 27 -16.17 -4.86 -7.42
CA PRO A 27 -15.35 -5.44 -8.50
C PRO A 27 -15.54 -4.71 -9.84
N ASN A 28 -16.70 -4.08 -10.06
CA ASN A 28 -17.03 -3.34 -11.27
C ASN A 28 -16.84 -1.82 -11.14
N SER A 29 -16.12 -1.36 -10.11
CA SER A 29 -15.84 0.07 -9.91
C SER A 29 -14.98 0.68 -11.02
N GLY A 30 -14.27 -0.14 -11.81
CA GLY A 30 -13.24 0.35 -12.73
C GLY A 30 -12.03 0.91 -11.99
N PHE A 31 -11.85 0.55 -10.72
CA PHE A 31 -10.67 0.88 -9.94
C PHE A 31 -9.50 -0.04 -10.31
N SER A 32 -8.34 0.54 -10.56
CA SER A 32 -7.08 -0.19 -10.76
C SER A 32 -5.95 0.47 -9.98
N TYR A 33 -4.92 -0.30 -9.64
CA TYR A 33 -3.77 0.20 -8.90
C TYR A 33 -2.48 -0.51 -9.33
N GLN A 34 -1.37 0.22 -9.31
CA GLN A 34 -0.05 -0.33 -9.63
C GLN A 34 1.07 0.49 -8.97
N ILE A 35 2.17 -0.16 -8.64
CA ILE A 35 3.40 0.54 -8.25
C ILE A 35 4.14 0.95 -9.53
N ILE A 36 4.45 2.24 -9.64
CA ILE A 36 5.16 2.83 -10.78
C ILE A 36 6.49 3.45 -10.33
N GLY A 37 7.40 3.58 -11.28
CA GLY A 37 8.71 4.19 -11.07
C GLY A 37 8.69 5.73 -11.09
N PRO A 38 9.86 6.37 -10.86
CA PRO A 38 11.15 5.71 -10.59
C PRO A 38 11.17 5.04 -9.21
N VAL A 39 11.75 3.84 -9.14
CA VAL A 39 12.06 3.18 -7.87
C VAL A 39 13.43 3.68 -7.42
N THR A 40 13.51 4.29 -6.25
CA THR A 40 14.76 4.78 -5.68
C THR A 40 15.12 3.99 -4.43
N VAL A 41 16.38 3.56 -4.32
CA VAL A 41 16.89 2.83 -3.17
C VAL A 41 18.03 3.63 -2.57
N SER A 42 17.95 3.88 -1.26
CA SER A 42 18.98 4.55 -0.47
C SER A 42 19.18 3.79 0.84
N GLY A 43 20.30 3.06 0.92
CA GLY A 43 20.61 2.20 2.06
C GLY A 43 19.49 1.20 2.33
N THR A 44 18.86 1.31 3.50
CA THR A 44 17.77 0.44 3.97
C THR A 44 16.38 1.00 3.67
N THR A 45 16.26 1.99 2.78
CA THR A 45 14.98 2.58 2.37
C THR A 45 14.79 2.50 0.85
N MET A 46 13.61 2.07 0.42
CA MET A 46 13.18 2.08 -0.98
C MET A 46 11.93 2.94 -1.12
N ASN A 47 11.85 3.76 -2.16
CA ASN A 47 10.68 4.59 -2.46
C ASN A 47 10.20 4.35 -3.89
N ALA A 48 8.88 4.43 -4.08
CA ALA A 48 8.22 4.38 -5.39
C ALA A 48 6.91 5.17 -5.32
N GLN A 49 6.11 5.15 -6.40
CA GLN A 49 4.77 5.73 -6.42
C GLN A 49 3.72 4.64 -6.58
N LEU A 50 2.63 4.72 -5.81
CA LEU A 50 1.41 3.98 -6.07
C LEU A 50 0.51 4.84 -6.96
N GLN A 51 0.25 4.37 -8.18
CA GLN A 51 -0.80 4.91 -9.03
C GLN A 51 -2.11 4.20 -8.71
N MET A 52 -3.16 4.97 -8.52
CA MET A 52 -4.54 4.49 -8.35
C MET A 52 -5.39 5.18 -9.41
N SER A 53 -6.12 4.42 -10.20
CA SER A 53 -6.92 4.93 -11.30
C SER A 53 -8.36 4.50 -11.13
N LEU A 54 -9.27 5.41 -11.43
CA LEU A 54 -10.71 5.14 -11.44
C LEU A 54 -11.29 5.64 -12.76
N VAL A 55 -11.98 4.76 -13.48
CA VAL A 55 -12.62 5.11 -14.76
C VAL A 55 -13.53 6.34 -14.57
N GLY A 56 -13.38 7.32 -15.46
CA GLY A 56 -14.12 8.60 -15.39
C GLY A 56 -13.58 9.63 -14.39
N ASN A 57 -12.72 9.25 -13.43
CA ASN A 57 -12.17 10.16 -12.41
C ASN A 57 -10.65 10.41 -12.55
N GLY A 58 -9.96 9.63 -13.38
CA GLY A 58 -8.53 9.79 -13.65
C GLY A 58 -7.63 9.04 -12.67
N SER A 59 -6.34 9.43 -12.64
CA SER A 59 -5.32 8.80 -11.78
C SER A 59 -4.91 9.70 -10.61
N ARG A 60 -4.64 9.07 -9.47
CA ARG A 60 -4.06 9.66 -8.25
C ARG A 60 -2.76 8.94 -7.95
N TYR A 61 -1.81 9.64 -7.34
CA TYR A 61 -0.51 9.11 -7.00
C TYR A 61 -0.25 9.26 -5.51
N LYS A 62 0.37 8.25 -4.91
CA LYS A 62 0.83 8.28 -3.52
C LYS A 62 2.28 7.85 -3.40
N PRO A 63 3.11 8.57 -2.64
CA PRO A 63 4.44 8.10 -2.32
C PRO A 63 4.34 6.85 -1.45
N MET A 64 5.15 5.86 -1.79
CA MET A 64 5.24 4.59 -1.10
C MET A 64 6.67 4.36 -0.64
N ARG A 65 6.83 3.82 0.57
CA ARG A 65 8.10 3.58 1.23
C ARG A 65 8.18 2.15 1.76
N TRP A 66 9.31 1.51 1.50
CA TRP A 66 9.68 0.21 2.04
C TRP A 66 10.98 0.33 2.84
N LEU A 67 11.12 -0.55 3.83
CA LEU A 67 12.27 -0.64 4.71
C LEU A 67 12.92 -2.01 4.55
N TRP A 68 14.25 -2.07 4.49
CA TRP A 68 15.01 -3.32 4.48
C TRP A 68 15.10 -3.84 5.92
N LEU A 69 14.28 -4.83 6.25
CA LEU A 69 14.15 -5.41 7.58
C LEU A 69 14.09 -6.93 7.47
N ASP A 70 14.81 -7.64 8.34
CA ASP A 70 14.83 -9.10 8.39
C ASP A 70 15.18 -9.75 7.04
N GLY A 71 16.15 -9.16 6.31
CA GLY A 71 16.64 -9.68 5.04
C GLY A 71 15.70 -9.47 3.84
N LYS A 72 14.69 -8.60 3.95
CA LYS A 72 13.80 -8.26 2.83
C LYS A 72 13.18 -6.87 2.93
N TRP A 73 12.63 -6.40 1.82
CA TRP A 73 11.86 -5.16 1.76
C TRP A 73 10.47 -5.36 2.35
N LYS A 74 10.15 -4.58 3.38
CA LYS A 74 8.83 -4.55 4.00
C LYS A 74 8.18 -3.20 3.78
N LEU A 75 6.89 -3.20 3.43
CA LEU A 75 6.13 -1.97 3.27
C LEU A 75 6.05 -1.26 4.63
N SER A 76 6.36 0.04 4.66
CA SER A 76 6.38 0.82 5.90
C SER A 76 4.98 0.98 6.49
N ASN A 77 4.90 1.12 7.82
CA ASN A 77 3.64 1.39 8.51
C ASN A 77 3.00 2.69 8.02
N GLU A 78 3.81 3.72 7.71
CA GLU A 78 3.34 4.96 7.09
C GLU A 78 2.62 4.70 5.77
N SER A 79 3.20 3.87 4.89
CA SER A 79 2.61 3.57 3.60
C SER A 79 1.32 2.75 3.74
N VAL A 80 1.28 1.80 4.67
CA VAL A 80 0.06 1.03 5.00
C VAL A 80 -1.05 1.97 5.46
N CYS A 81 -0.77 2.87 6.41
CA CYS A 81 -1.75 3.86 6.86
C CYS A 81 -2.15 4.85 5.76
N GLY A 82 -1.22 5.22 4.89
CA GLY A 82 -1.49 6.08 3.74
C GLY A 82 -2.49 5.47 2.76
N ILE A 83 -2.43 4.14 2.55
CA ILE A 83 -3.43 3.40 1.75
C ILE A 83 -4.76 3.31 2.51
N ALA A 84 -4.73 2.89 3.79
CA ALA A 84 -5.95 2.72 4.58
C ALA A 84 -6.75 4.04 4.68
N SER A 85 -6.07 5.15 4.97
CA SER A 85 -6.68 6.48 5.04
C SER A 85 -7.29 6.91 3.70
N TYR A 86 -6.67 6.57 2.56
CA TYR A 86 -7.25 6.84 1.24
C TYR A 86 -8.56 6.09 1.01
N ALA A 87 -8.65 4.87 1.52
CA ALA A 87 -9.87 4.06 1.51
C ALA A 87 -10.87 4.46 2.62
N MET A 88 -10.59 5.52 3.39
CA MET A 88 -11.38 5.94 4.57
C MET A 88 -11.49 4.83 5.64
N ILE A 89 -10.48 3.98 5.73
CA ILE A 89 -10.39 2.87 6.69
C ILE A 89 -9.44 3.26 7.83
N PRO A 90 -9.80 2.99 9.10
CA PRO A 90 -8.89 3.19 10.23
C PRO A 90 -7.60 2.38 10.08
N CYS A 91 -6.46 3.00 10.36
CA CYS A 91 -5.17 2.31 10.33
C CYS A 91 -4.89 1.63 11.68
N SER A 92 -4.46 0.38 11.63
CA SER A 92 -3.88 -0.39 12.73
C SER A 92 -2.54 -0.97 12.28
N VAL A 93 -1.44 -0.52 12.90
CA VAL A 93 -0.05 -0.83 12.57
C VAL A 93 0.83 -0.83 13.81
#